data_AF-A0A368TFD9-F1
#
_entry.id   AF-A0A368TFD9-F1
#
_cell.length_a   1.000
_cell.length_b   1.000
_cell.length_c   1.000
_cell.angle_alpha   90.00
_cell.angle_beta   90.00
_cell.angle_gamma   90.00
#
_symmetry.space_group_name_H-M   'P 1'
#
loop_
_entity.id
_entity.type
_entity.pdbx_description
1 polymer ?
#
loop_
_entity_poly.entity_id
_entity_poly.type
_entity_poly.pdbx_seq_one_letter_code
_entity_poly.pdbx_strand_id
1 'polypeptide(L)'
;MTYDDEDESFGFYDGECQVCGFFGRVDDLLLCEECAGKLERDLIRQRDWAYSINAYGVPASKLEELRSRVVAQYGKELELIAPKEEKKKKKKRSGKIQ
;
A
#
# COMPACT_ATOMS: atom_id res chain seq x y z
N MET A 1 -19.30 39.42 -3.46
CA MET A 1 -18.53 38.61 -2.51
C MET A 1 -17.36 38.05 -3.29
N THR A 2 -16.17 38.58 -3.05
CA THR A 2 -14.91 38.08 -3.62
C THR A 2 -14.56 36.81 -2.87
N TYR A 3 -14.56 35.66 -3.56
CA TYR A 3 -14.07 34.41 -2.99
C TYR A 3 -12.55 34.55 -2.89
N ASP A 4 -12.08 34.70 -1.66
CA ASP A 4 -10.66 34.73 -1.33
C ASP A 4 -10.08 33.34 -1.55
N ASP A 5 -9.05 33.32 -2.38
CA ASP A 5 -8.25 32.20 -2.83
C ASP A 5 -7.26 31.84 -1.70
N GLU A 6 -7.71 31.13 -0.66
CA GLU A 6 -6.83 30.66 0.42
C GLU A 6 -6.64 29.14 0.32
N ASP A 7 -5.63 28.77 -0.49
CA ASP A 7 -4.71 27.65 -0.29
C ASP A 7 -5.35 26.37 0.28
N GLU A 8 -6.16 25.69 -0.53
CA GLU A 8 -6.43 24.27 -0.34
C GLU A 8 -5.11 23.51 -0.48
N SER A 9 -4.36 23.40 0.62
CA SER A 9 -3.21 22.51 0.78
C SER A 9 -3.71 21.06 0.72
N PHE A 10 -4.09 20.65 -0.50
CA PHE A 10 -4.80 19.42 -0.77
C PHE A 10 -3.80 18.26 -0.66
N GLY A 11 -3.92 17.45 0.40
CA GLY A 11 -3.32 16.11 0.50
C GLY A 11 -2.16 15.93 1.47
N PHE A 12 -1.81 16.93 2.29
CA PHE A 12 -0.81 16.72 3.34
C PHE A 12 -1.12 17.50 4.61
N TYR A 13 -1.19 16.78 5.73
CA TYR A 13 -1.50 17.34 7.04
C TYR A 13 -0.31 17.17 7.98
N ASP A 14 -0.13 18.06 8.93
CA ASP A 14 0.79 17.81 10.05
C ASP A 14 0.13 16.82 11.02
N GLY A 15 0.79 15.68 11.25
CA GLY A 15 0.24 14.60 12.06
C GLY A 15 1.29 13.56 12.47
N GLU A 16 0.85 12.55 13.19
CA GLU A 16 1.68 11.41 13.60
C GLU A 16 1.59 10.28 12.58
N CYS A 17 2.73 9.82 12.08
CA CYS A 17 2.78 8.64 11.22
C CYS A 17 2.34 7.39 11.99
N GLN A 18 1.31 6.71 11.50
CA GLN A 18 0.75 5.51 12.14
C GLN A 18 1.68 4.30 12.20
N VAL A 19 2.83 4.35 11.53
CA VAL A 19 3.77 3.22 11.41
C VAL A 19 5.01 3.44 12.26
N CYS A 20 5.67 4.58 12.10
CA CYS A 20 6.91 4.89 12.81
C CYS A 20 6.72 5.85 13.99
N GLY A 21 5.54 6.46 14.16
CA GLY A 21 5.27 7.44 15.22
C GLY A 21 5.94 8.80 15.00
N PHE A 22 6.46 9.06 13.80
CA PHE A 22 7.08 10.35 13.49
C PHE A 22 6.01 11.44 13.36
N PHE A 23 6.17 12.54 14.09
CA PHE A 23 5.34 13.74 13.94
C PHE A 23 5.91 14.64 12.85
N GLY A 24 5.13 14.89 11.82
CA GLY A 24 5.49 15.78 10.72
C GLY A 24 4.43 15.75 9.63
N ARG A 25 4.84 16.08 8.39
CA ARG A 25 3.94 16.05 7.25
C ARG A 25 3.59 14.61 6.89
N VAL A 26 2.30 14.29 6.97
CA VAL A 26 1.72 12.99 6.62
C VAL A 26 0.76 13.11 5.45
N ASP A 27 0.66 12.05 4.65
CA ASP A 27 -0.32 11.95 3.56
C ASP A 27 -1.72 11.55 4.07
N ASP A 28 -2.68 11.37 3.16
CA ASP A 28 -4.07 11.02 3.44
C ASP A 28 -4.27 9.70 4.22
N LEU A 29 -3.27 8.81 4.20
CA LEU A 29 -3.22 7.57 4.98
C LEU A 29 -2.52 7.74 6.34
N LEU A 30 -2.19 8.98 6.73
CA LEU A 30 -1.42 9.31 7.94
C LEU A 30 -0.05 8.61 7.97
N LEU A 31 0.63 8.56 6.82
CA LEU A 31 1.98 8.04 6.70
C LEU A 31 2.97 9.16 6.38
N CYS A 32 4.18 9.07 6.93
CA CYS A 32 5.28 9.91 6.46
C CYS A 32 5.76 9.41 5.09
N GLU A 33 6.51 10.24 4.35
CA GLU A 33 6.97 9.88 2.99
C GLU A 33 7.71 8.52 2.95
N GLU A 34 8.50 8.23 3.99
CA GLU A 34 9.25 6.98 4.08
C GLU A 34 8.34 5.77 4.24
N CYS A 35 7.31 5.88 5.09
CA CYS A 35 6.36 4.80 5.33
C CYS A 35 5.39 4.63 4.15
N ALA A 36 4.97 5.73 3.51
CA ALA A 36 4.20 5.70 2.28
C ALA A 36 4.99 5.00 1.15
N GLY A 37 6.28 5.31 1.00
CA GLY A 37 7.15 4.65 0.02
C GLY A 37 7.39 3.17 0.31
N LYS A 38 7.40 2.73 1.58
CA LYS A 38 7.44 1.31 1.93
C LYS A 38 6.11 0.61 1.64
N LEU A 39 4.97 1.24 1.97
CA LEU A 39 3.64 0.72 1.66
C LEU A 39 3.48 0.50 0.14
N GLU A 40 3.89 1.48 -0.66
CA GLU A 40 3.84 1.39 -2.12
C GLU A 40 4.63 0.19 -2.66
N ARG A 41 5.85 -0.02 -2.13
CA ARG A 41 6.66 -1.19 -2.49
C ARG A 41 5.95 -2.50 -2.14
N ASP A 42 5.29 -2.56 -0.99
CA ASP A 42 4.53 -3.74 -0.56
C ASP A 42 3.29 -4.00 -1.42
N LEU A 43 2.57 -2.96 -1.84
CA LEU A 43 1.45 -3.08 -2.78
C LEU A 43 1.92 -3.65 -4.13
N ILE A 44 3.04 -3.15 -4.65
CA ILE A 44 3.68 -3.68 -5.87
C ILE A 44 4.13 -5.14 -5.68
N ARG A 45 4.69 -5.50 -4.52
CA ARG A 45 5.10 -6.88 -4.20
C ARG A 45 3.89 -7.83 -4.17
N GLN A 46 2.75 -7.38 -3.63
CA GLN A 46 1.49 -8.13 -3.56
C GLN A 46 0.69 -8.14 -4.85
N ARG A 47 1.10 -7.38 -5.87
CA ARG A 47 0.34 -7.16 -7.12
C ARG A 47 -1.00 -6.46 -6.89
N ASP A 48 -1.11 -5.67 -5.81
CA ASP A 48 -2.28 -4.85 -5.49
C ASP A 48 -2.21 -3.51 -6.25
N TRP A 49 -2.25 -3.59 -7.58
CA TRP A 49 -2.03 -2.45 -8.50
C TRP A 49 -3.04 -1.31 -8.33
N ALA A 50 -4.26 -1.62 -7.90
CA ALA A 50 -5.34 -0.65 -7.76
C ALA A 50 -5.09 0.39 -6.67
N TYR A 51 -4.22 0.07 -5.70
CA TYR A 51 -3.89 0.94 -4.58
C TYR A 51 -2.47 1.52 -4.70
N SER A 52 -1.76 1.19 -5.77
CA SER A 52 -0.40 1.64 -6.02
C SER A 52 -0.39 2.87 -6.93
N ILE A 53 0.18 3.96 -6.45
CA ILE A 53 0.33 5.22 -7.21
C ILE A 53 1.28 4.98 -8.39
N ASN A 54 2.36 4.24 -8.18
CA ASN A 54 3.34 3.90 -9.22
C ASN A 54 2.81 2.89 -10.26
N ALA A 55 1.83 2.05 -9.90
CA ALA A 55 1.17 1.17 -10.85
C ALA A 55 0.03 1.86 -11.62
N TYR A 56 -0.46 2.99 -11.10
CA TYR A 56 -1.53 3.75 -11.74
C TYR A 56 -1.11 4.23 -13.13
N GLY A 57 -1.89 3.88 -14.16
CA GLY A 57 -1.59 4.21 -15.55
C GLY A 57 -0.51 3.35 -16.22
N VAL A 58 0.12 2.40 -15.51
CA VAL A 58 1.08 1.47 -16.11
C VAL A 58 0.32 0.34 -16.85
N PRO A 59 0.66 0.04 -18.12
CA PRO A 59 0.02 -1.06 -18.84
C PRO A 59 0.35 -2.40 -18.18
N ALA A 60 -0.61 -3.33 -18.19
CA ALA A 60 -0.48 -4.63 -17.53
C ALA A 60 0.80 -5.40 -17.90
N SER A 61 1.25 -5.29 -19.15
CA SER A 61 2.49 -5.92 -19.64
C SER A 61 3.75 -5.42 -18.93
N LYS A 62 3.73 -4.23 -18.33
CA LYS A 62 4.87 -3.63 -17.61
C LYS A 62 4.75 -3.71 -16.09
N LEU A 63 3.60 -4.11 -15.55
CA LEU A 63 3.40 -4.23 -14.10
C LEU A 63 4.29 -5.31 -13.47
N GLU A 64 4.46 -6.45 -14.15
CA GLU A 64 5.35 -7.50 -13.65
C GLU A 64 6.83 -7.10 -13.73
N GLU A 65 7.21 -6.28 -14.72
CA GLU A 65 8.55 -5.69 -14.80
C GLU A 65 8.77 -4.68 -13.66
N LEU A 66 7.79 -3.80 -13.40
CA LEU A 66 7.80 -2.86 -12.27
C LEU A 66 8.03 -3.60 -10.96
N ARG A 67 7.27 -4.67 -10.71
CA ARG A 67 7.44 -5.51 -9.53
C ARG A 67 8.81 -6.18 -9.46
N SER A 68 9.32 -6.68 -10.59
CA SER A 68 10.65 -7.29 -10.62
C SER A 68 11.74 -6.28 -10.25
N ARG A 69 11.62 -5.03 -10.72
CA ARG A 69 12.53 -3.94 -10.35
C ARG A 69 12.45 -3.59 -8.86
N VAL A 70 11.24 -3.47 -8.31
CA VAL A 70 11.02 -3.19 -6.88
C VAL A 70 11.59 -4.31 -6.01
N VAL A 71 11.33 -5.57 -6.36
CA VAL A 71 11.88 -6.73 -5.64
C VAL A 71 13.41 -6.79 -5.75
N ALA A 72 13.98 -6.43 -6.90
CA ALA A 72 15.43 -6.40 -7.08
C ALA A 72 16.12 -5.28 -6.27
N GLN A 73 15.50 -4.11 -6.15
CA GLN A 73 16.08 -2.98 -5.40
C GLN A 73 15.89 -3.11 -3.88
N TYR A 74 14.72 -3.56 -3.42
CA TYR A 74 14.34 -3.49 -2.01
C TYR A 74 14.16 -4.86 -1.36
N GLY A 75 14.33 -5.96 -2.11
CA GLY A 75 14.10 -7.31 -1.61
C GLY A 75 12.63 -7.74 -1.66
N LYS A 76 12.40 -9.01 -1.30
CA LYS A 76 11.10 -9.70 -1.44
C LYS A 76 10.23 -9.64 -0.17
N GLU A 77 10.80 -9.28 0.97
CA GLU A 77 10.09 -9.24 2.25
C GLU A 77 9.17 -8.02 2.32
N LEU A 78 8.00 -8.21 2.97
CA LEU A 78 7.06 -7.13 3.20
C LEU A 78 7.47 -6.35 4.46
N GLU A 79 7.47 -5.02 4.39
CA GLU A 79 7.97 -4.17 5.48
C GLU A 79 6.83 -3.61 6.35
N LEU A 80 5.67 -3.33 5.76
CA LEU A 80 4.49 -2.79 6.46
C LEU A 80 3.27 -3.69 6.38
N ILE A 81 3.02 -4.32 5.23
CA ILE A 81 1.78 -5.08 5.06
C ILE A 81 1.97 -6.48 5.63
N ALA A 82 1.12 -6.86 6.58
CA ALA A 82 1.07 -8.25 7.04
C ALA A 82 0.83 -9.19 5.85
N PRO A 83 1.57 -10.31 5.73
CA PRO A 83 1.34 -11.26 4.66
C PRO A 83 -0.11 -11.73 4.72
N LYS A 84 -0.85 -11.65 3.61
CA LYS A 84 -2.23 -12.15 3.51
C LYS A 84 -2.23 -13.60 4.00
N GLU A 85 -2.83 -13.85 5.17
CA GLU A 85 -3.03 -15.21 5.65
C GLU A 85 -3.89 -15.94 4.60
N GLU A 86 -3.32 -16.95 3.96
CA GLU A 86 -4.10 -17.83 3.09
C GLU A 86 -5.18 -18.47 3.95
N LYS A 87 -6.43 -18.07 3.74
CA LYS A 87 -7.59 -18.65 4.41
C LYS A 87 -7.60 -20.16 4.12
N LYS A 88 -7.09 -20.95 5.06
CA LYS A 88 -7.09 -22.42 4.96
C LYS A 88 -8.53 -22.86 4.74
N LYS A 89 -8.82 -23.39 3.54
CA LYS A 89 -10.13 -23.95 3.21
C LYS A 89 -10.46 -25.01 4.26
N LYS A 90 -11.43 -24.72 5.14
CA LYS A 90 -11.95 -25.70 6.10
C LYS A 90 -12.51 -26.87 5.28
N LYS A 91 -11.80 -28.00 5.27
CA LYS A 91 -12.32 -29.25 4.71
C LYS A 91 -13.62 -29.57 5.45
N LYS A 92 -14.76 -29.44 4.76
CA LYS A 92 -16.05 -29.95 5.28
C LYS A 92 -15.86 -31.46 5.46
N ARG A 93 -15.74 -31.92 6.70
CA ARG A 93 -15.89 -33.35 7.01
C ARG A 93 -17.35 -33.69 6.75
N SER A 94 -17.63 -34.23 5.58
CA SER A 94 -18.86 -34.97 5.30
C SER A 94 -18.82 -36.26 6.13
N GLY A 95 -19.28 -36.17 7.37
CA GLY A 95 -19.60 -37.35 8.17
C GLY A 95 -20.94 -37.91 7.71
N LYS A 96 -20.88 -38.93 6.84
CA LYS A 96 -21.95 -39.91 6.65
C LYS A 96 -21.50 -41.17 7.39
N ILE A 97 -22.47 -41.99 7.84
CA ILE A 97 -22.34 -43.32 8.49
C ILE A 97 -22.35 -43.15 10.03
N GLN A 98 -23.29 -43.69 10.82
CA GLN A 98 -24.15 -44.88 10.67
C GLN A 98 -25.42 -44.72 11.52
#